data_AF-A0A944RMV2-F1
#
_entry.id   AF-A0A944RMV2-F1
#
_cell.length_a   1.000
_cell.length_b   1.000
_cell.length_c   1.000
_cell.angle_alpha   90.00
_cell.angle_beta   90.00
_cell.angle_gamma   90.00
#
_symmetry.space_group_name_H-M   'P 1'
#
loop_
_entity.id
_entity.type
_entity.pdbx_description
1 polymer ?
#
loop_
_entity_poly.entity_id
_entity_poly.type
_entity_poly.pdbx_seq_one_letter_code
_entity_poly.pdbx_strand_id
1 'polypeptide(L)'
;MVRFCVGLLVVLLVAPALVSSTSARQWESTPAALAQDYVQIIHQRAKNEVVVFFWIAPPIIPASKDSGAAKKLLDDHIVLGVIHADIDNLGQMKFRKVSRLNLKSLGGETKQPLDKANLPPVVAGTLITLQRVFAQSLGALGRGANWFIFDGKWNPSCGKGGFVVPYLGVNYDYLTPIPGC
;
A
#
# COMPACT_ATOMS: atom_id res chain seq x y z
N MET A 1 47.14 45.09 -27.50
CA MET A 1 45.73 45.46 -27.74
C MET A 1 44.88 44.89 -26.59
N VAL A 2 44.39 45.79 -25.73
CA VAL A 2 43.10 45.81 -24.98
C VAL A 2 42.59 44.46 -24.42
N ARG A 3 42.91 44.05 -23.18
CA ARG A 3 42.18 44.30 -21.90
C ARG A 3 40.65 44.41 -22.05
N PHE A 4 39.91 43.33 -21.76
CA PHE A 4 38.47 43.40 -21.47
C PHE A 4 38.22 43.31 -19.96
N CYS A 5 37.57 44.36 -19.46
CA CYS A 5 37.21 44.62 -18.08
C CYS A 5 36.04 43.76 -17.60
N VAL A 6 36.15 43.31 -16.35
CA VAL A 6 35.17 43.44 -15.25
C VAL A 6 33.76 43.85 -15.67
N GLY A 7 32.81 42.95 -15.45
CA GLY A 7 31.37 43.21 -15.55
C GLY A 7 30.59 42.29 -14.61
N LEU A 8 30.80 42.48 -13.32
CA LEU A 8 30.03 41.93 -12.21
C LEU A 8 28.55 42.35 -12.37
N LEU A 9 27.67 41.43 -12.78
CA LEU A 9 26.23 41.61 -12.65
C LEU A 9 25.67 40.43 -11.83
N VAL A 10 25.88 40.54 -10.52
CA VAL A 10 25.15 39.76 -9.52
C VAL A 10 23.71 40.27 -9.54
N VAL A 11 22.89 39.71 -10.42
CA VAL A 11 21.43 39.86 -10.32
C VAL A 11 20.98 38.87 -9.26
N LEU A 12 20.86 39.39 -8.03
CA LEU A 12 20.01 38.81 -6.99
C LEU A 12 18.58 38.69 -7.56
N LEU A 13 18.31 37.58 -8.22
CA LEU A 13 16.97 37.06 -8.40
C LEU A 13 16.51 36.61 -7.00
N VAL A 14 16.04 37.58 -6.23
CA VAL A 14 15.15 37.36 -5.09
C VAL A 14 13.85 36.84 -5.70
N ALA A 15 13.84 35.56 -6.08
CA ALA A 15 12.60 34.84 -6.28
C ALA A 15 11.88 34.90 -4.93
N PRO A 16 10.66 35.47 -4.85
CA PRO A 16 9.86 35.32 -3.66
C PRO A 16 9.69 33.82 -3.49
N ALA A 17 10.34 33.26 -2.48
CA ALA A 17 10.08 31.93 -2.01
C ALA A 17 8.60 31.94 -1.63
N LEU A 18 7.76 31.50 -2.57
CA LEU A 18 6.43 31.02 -2.27
C LEU A 18 6.66 29.96 -1.22
N VAL A 19 6.41 30.36 0.03
CA VAL A 19 6.52 29.54 1.23
C VAL A 19 5.44 28.48 1.06
N SER A 20 5.74 27.48 0.24
CA SER A 20 4.99 26.24 0.20
C SER A 20 5.19 25.72 1.59
N SER A 21 4.13 25.80 2.40
CA SER A 21 4.12 25.23 3.74
C SER A 21 4.50 23.78 3.59
N THR A 22 5.79 23.51 3.75
CA THR A 22 6.35 22.18 3.77
C THR A 22 5.99 21.70 5.16
N SER A 23 4.73 21.29 5.31
CA SER A 23 4.31 20.53 6.46
C SER A 23 5.09 19.22 6.36
N ALA A 24 6.28 19.20 6.96
CA ALA A 24 7.19 18.05 6.91
C ALA A 24 6.54 16.77 7.46
N ARG A 25 5.42 16.91 8.19
CA ARG A 25 4.55 15.85 8.64
C ARG A 25 3.11 16.34 8.58
N GLN A 26 2.20 15.53 8.06
CA GLN A 26 0.76 15.77 8.18
C GLN A 26 0.37 15.44 9.63
N TRP A 27 0.35 16.45 10.49
CA TRP A 27 0.05 16.28 11.92
C TRP A 27 -1.45 16.09 12.18
N GLU A 28 -2.30 16.54 11.25
CA GLU A 28 -3.74 16.26 11.29
C GLU A 28 -4.03 14.91 10.63
N SER A 29 -4.28 13.90 11.46
CA SER A 29 -4.68 12.58 11.02
C SER A 29 -6.12 12.61 10.50
N THR A 30 -6.29 12.81 9.20
CA THR A 30 -7.60 12.60 8.55
C THR A 30 -7.98 11.12 8.70
N PRO A 31 -9.29 10.77 8.71
CA PRO A 31 -9.69 9.37 8.78
C PRO A 31 -9.08 8.51 7.67
N ALA A 32 -8.91 9.07 6.47
CA ALA A 32 -8.24 8.41 5.36
C ALA A 32 -6.74 8.15 5.62
N ALA A 33 -6.03 9.09 6.26
CA ALA A 33 -4.63 8.90 6.65
C ALA A 33 -4.50 7.80 7.72
N LEU A 34 -5.38 7.79 8.73
CA LEU A 34 -5.43 6.72 9.72
C LEU A 34 -5.73 5.36 9.10
N ALA A 35 -6.65 5.30 8.13
CA ALA A 35 -6.96 4.09 7.40
C ALA A 35 -5.73 3.60 6.62
N GLN A 36 -5.02 4.51 5.96
CA GLN A 36 -3.81 4.20 5.18
C GLN A 36 -2.69 3.64 6.07
N ASP A 37 -2.45 4.24 7.22
CA ASP A 37 -1.47 3.74 8.19
C ASP A 37 -1.89 2.38 8.75
N TYR A 38 -3.19 2.22 9.04
CA TYR A 38 -3.74 0.98 9.59
C TYR A 38 -3.61 -0.22 8.66
N VAL A 39 -3.87 -0.02 7.36
CA VAL A 39 -3.85 -1.13 6.39
C VAL A 39 -2.45 -1.65 6.07
N GLN A 40 -1.40 -0.96 6.53
CA GLN A 40 -0.02 -1.33 6.29
C GLN A 40 0.63 -1.89 7.56
N ILE A 41 1.22 -3.09 7.44
CA ILE A 41 2.06 -3.65 8.50
C ILE A 41 3.48 -3.81 7.94
N ILE A 42 4.44 -3.11 8.53
CA ILE A 42 5.87 -3.23 8.20
C ILE A 42 6.56 -3.98 9.33
N HIS A 43 7.19 -5.10 9.02
CA HIS A 43 7.89 -5.92 9.99
C HIS A 43 9.33 -6.19 9.56
N GLN A 44 10.28 -5.65 10.32
CA GLN A 44 11.71 -5.94 10.22
C GLN A 44 12.00 -7.29 10.90
N ARG A 45 11.96 -8.40 10.15
CA ARG A 45 12.13 -9.76 10.71
C ARG A 45 13.56 -10.05 11.16
N ALA A 46 14.53 -9.49 10.44
CA ALA A 46 15.95 -9.59 10.77
C ALA A 46 16.65 -8.28 10.35
N LYS A 47 17.94 -8.13 10.70
CA LYS A 47 18.74 -6.93 10.38
C LYS A 47 18.59 -6.48 8.91
N ASN A 48 18.50 -7.45 8.00
CA ASN A 48 18.48 -7.26 6.55
C ASN A 48 17.24 -7.89 5.90
N GLU A 49 16.16 -8.16 6.65
CA GLU A 49 14.93 -8.77 6.12
C GLU A 49 13.71 -7.94 6.53
N VAL A 50 12.90 -7.56 5.55
CA VAL A 50 11.64 -6.84 5.75
C VAL A 50 10.48 -7.57 5.10
N VAL A 51 9.36 -7.63 5.82
CA VAL A 51 8.08 -8.07 5.29
C VAL A 51 7.07 -6.93 5.43
N VAL A 52 6.37 -6.60 4.35
CA VAL A 52 5.32 -5.59 4.33
C VAL A 52 4.02 -6.25 3.90
N PHE A 53 2.97 -6.09 4.70
CA PHE A 53 1.60 -6.43 4.34
C PHE A 53 0.84 -5.14 4.01
N PHE A 54 0.04 -5.17 2.95
CA PHE A 54 -0.80 -4.06 2.54
C PHE A 54 -2.20 -4.54 2.20
N TRP A 55 -3.20 -4.13 2.97
CA TRP A 55 -4.60 -4.42 2.67
C TRP A 55 -5.23 -3.27 1.89
N ILE A 56 -5.67 -3.51 0.65
CA ILE A 56 -6.46 -2.50 -0.06
C ILE A 56 -7.89 -2.54 0.48
N ALA A 57 -8.30 -1.52 1.23
CA ALA A 57 -9.65 -1.43 1.80
C ALA A 57 -10.48 -0.31 1.14
N PRO A 58 -11.81 -0.40 1.11
CA PRO A 58 -12.67 0.63 0.51
C PRO A 58 -12.44 2.07 1.01
N PRO A 59 -12.22 2.35 2.32
CA PRO A 59 -12.00 3.69 2.85
C PRO A 59 -10.73 4.39 2.34
N ILE A 60 -9.71 3.65 1.91
CA ILE A 60 -8.49 4.25 1.35
C ILE A 60 -8.64 4.67 -0.13
N ILE A 61 -9.75 4.30 -0.77
CA ILE A 61 -10.05 4.71 -2.15
C ILE A 61 -10.69 6.11 -2.13
N PRO A 62 -10.05 7.12 -2.75
CA PRO A 62 -10.61 8.47 -2.81
C PRO A 62 -12.03 8.48 -3.37
N ALA A 63 -12.88 9.34 -2.83
CA ALA A 63 -14.21 9.54 -3.38
C ALA A 63 -14.10 10.21 -4.75
N SER A 64 -14.44 9.48 -5.80
CA SER A 64 -14.56 9.99 -7.17
C SER A 64 -15.79 9.38 -7.85
N LYS A 65 -16.24 9.98 -8.96
CA LYS A 65 -17.37 9.47 -9.76
C LYS A 65 -17.17 8.01 -10.20
N ASP A 66 -15.91 7.61 -10.37
CA ASP A 66 -15.53 6.28 -10.88
C ASP A 66 -15.11 5.30 -9.78
N SER A 67 -15.02 5.76 -8.52
CA SER A 67 -14.54 4.93 -7.39
C SER A 67 -15.51 3.82 -6.95
N GLY A 68 -16.79 3.90 -7.35
CA GLY A 68 -17.84 2.98 -6.89
C GLY A 68 -17.56 1.52 -7.23
N ALA A 69 -17.06 1.24 -8.43
CA ALA A 69 -16.72 -0.13 -8.84
C ALA A 69 -15.54 -0.70 -8.04
N ALA A 70 -14.52 0.12 -7.78
CA ALA A 70 -13.37 -0.29 -6.98
C ALA A 70 -13.77 -0.54 -5.52
N LYS A 71 -14.55 0.36 -4.91
CA LYS A 71 -15.05 0.19 -3.54
C LYS A 71 -15.90 -1.07 -3.41
N LYS A 72 -16.86 -1.28 -4.32
CA LYS A 72 -17.68 -2.50 -4.35
C LYS A 72 -16.84 -3.77 -4.46
N LEU A 73 -15.81 -3.77 -5.32
CA LEU A 73 -14.88 -4.90 -5.44
C LEU A 73 -14.20 -5.20 -4.11
N LEU A 74 -13.71 -4.17 -3.41
CA LEU A 74 -13.03 -4.29 -2.13
C LEU A 74 -13.98 -4.61 -0.96
N ASP A 75 -15.27 -4.33 -1.10
CA ASP A 75 -16.31 -4.81 -0.17
C ASP A 75 -16.54 -6.32 -0.35
N ASP A 76 -16.57 -6.77 -1.60
CA ASP A 76 -16.81 -8.18 -1.94
C ASP A 76 -15.54 -9.05 -1.75
N HIS A 77 -14.34 -8.45 -1.75
CA HIS A 77 -13.07 -9.16 -1.73
C HIS A 77 -12.02 -8.50 -0.83
N ILE A 78 -11.27 -9.31 -0.08
CA ILE A 78 -10.06 -8.85 0.61
C ILE A 78 -8.90 -8.94 -0.38
N VAL A 79 -8.31 -7.79 -0.72
CA VAL A 79 -7.12 -7.69 -1.57
C VAL A 79 -5.90 -7.40 -0.71
N LEU A 80 -4.99 -8.37 -0.61
CA LEU A 80 -3.82 -8.30 0.25
C LEU A 80 -2.54 -8.40 -0.58
N GLY A 81 -1.68 -7.39 -0.47
CA GLY A 81 -0.34 -7.37 -1.01
C GLY A 81 0.69 -7.78 0.03
N VAL A 82 1.65 -8.60 -0.37
CA VAL A 82 2.79 -8.98 0.48
C VAL A 82 4.09 -8.70 -0.26
N ILE A 83 4.97 -7.91 0.37
CA ILE A 83 6.34 -7.70 -0.05
C ILE A 83 7.23 -8.40 0.95
N HIS A 84 8.11 -9.27 0.48
CA HIS A 84 9.15 -9.89 1.30
C HIS A 84 10.48 -9.59 0.63
N ALA A 85 11.35 -8.85 1.29
CA ALA A 85 12.62 -8.40 0.71
C ALA A 85 13.80 -8.62 1.66
N ASP A 86 14.92 -9.04 1.07
CA ASP A 86 16.24 -8.93 1.68
C ASP A 86 16.86 -7.58 1.29
N ILE A 87 17.51 -6.92 2.24
CA ILE A 87 18.21 -5.65 2.05
C ILE A 87 19.71 -5.91 2.16
N ASP A 88 20.46 -5.68 1.09
CA ASP A 88 21.91 -5.84 1.14
C ASP A 88 22.64 -4.64 1.79
N ASN A 89 23.96 -4.73 1.91
CA ASN A 89 24.77 -3.67 2.55
C ASN A 89 24.78 -2.35 1.75
N LEU A 90 24.30 -2.34 0.51
CA LEU A 90 24.14 -1.14 -0.32
C LEU A 90 22.70 -0.59 -0.27
N GLY A 91 21.83 -1.19 0.55
CA GLY A 91 20.41 -0.83 0.65
C GLY A 91 19.57 -1.34 -0.52
N GLN A 92 20.09 -2.23 -1.37
CA GLN A 92 19.32 -2.77 -2.49
C GLN A 92 18.38 -3.87 -2.00
N MET A 93 17.13 -3.80 -2.44
CA MET A 93 16.10 -4.78 -2.10
C MET A 93 16.09 -5.93 -3.11
N LYS A 94 16.19 -7.16 -2.60
CA LYS A 94 15.98 -8.40 -3.36
C LYS A 94 14.68 -9.03 -2.91
N PHE A 95 13.68 -9.03 -3.79
CA PHE A 95 12.34 -9.51 -3.48
C PHE A 95 12.26 -11.03 -3.55
N ARG A 96 11.75 -11.64 -2.47
CA ARG A 96 11.40 -13.06 -2.42
C ARG A 96 9.99 -13.26 -2.98
N LYS A 97 9.82 -14.28 -3.82
CA LYS A 97 8.50 -14.66 -4.32
C LYS A 97 7.68 -15.26 -3.18
N VAL A 98 6.49 -14.72 -2.93
CA VAL A 98 5.51 -15.29 -2.00
C VAL A 98 4.51 -16.06 -2.83
N SER A 99 4.55 -17.40 -2.75
CA SER A 99 3.71 -18.26 -3.60
C SER A 99 2.36 -18.61 -2.98
N ARG A 100 2.26 -18.54 -1.64
CA ARG A 100 1.06 -18.91 -0.90
C ARG A 100 0.88 -17.98 0.28
N LEU A 101 -0.38 -17.65 0.54
CA LEU A 101 -0.81 -16.88 1.68
C LEU A 101 -2.20 -17.36 2.07
N ASN A 102 -2.44 -17.57 3.35
CA ASN A 102 -3.75 -17.91 3.87
C ASN A 102 -4.23 -16.77 4.77
N LEU A 103 -5.54 -16.62 4.89
CA LEU A 103 -6.14 -15.81 5.95
C LEU A 103 -6.79 -16.72 6.97
N LYS A 104 -6.83 -16.29 8.22
CA LYS A 104 -7.69 -16.86 9.24
C LYS A 104 -8.68 -15.81 9.69
N SER A 105 -9.95 -16.16 9.79
CA SER A 105 -10.89 -15.31 10.52
C SER A 105 -10.55 -15.31 12.01
N LEU A 106 -11.02 -14.31 12.75
CA LEU A 106 -10.91 -14.31 14.21
C LEU A 106 -11.63 -15.53 14.84
N GLY A 107 -12.62 -16.11 14.16
CA GLY A 107 -13.28 -17.36 14.55
C GLY A 107 -12.47 -18.63 14.25
N GLY A 108 -11.27 -18.51 13.65
CA GLY A 108 -10.36 -19.63 13.37
C GLY A 108 -10.52 -20.29 12.01
N GLU A 109 -11.55 -19.91 11.22
CA GLU A 109 -11.74 -20.45 9.87
C GLU A 109 -10.62 -19.98 8.94
N THR A 110 -9.98 -20.91 8.24
CA THR A 110 -8.91 -20.57 7.27
C THR A 110 -9.48 -20.37 5.87
N LYS A 111 -9.14 -19.26 5.23
CA LYS A 111 -9.50 -18.93 3.86
C LYS A 111 -8.29 -19.01 2.95
N GLN A 112 -8.50 -19.67 1.82
CA GLN A 112 -7.53 -19.78 0.73
C GLN A 112 -7.72 -18.62 -0.25
N PRO A 113 -6.65 -18.19 -0.93
CA PRO A 113 -6.76 -17.17 -1.95
C PRO A 113 -7.54 -17.71 -3.15
N LEU A 114 -8.38 -16.87 -3.74
CA LEU A 114 -9.10 -17.15 -4.97
C LEU A 114 -8.10 -17.31 -6.12
N ASP A 115 -8.36 -18.29 -6.99
CA ASP A 115 -7.64 -18.40 -8.25
C ASP A 115 -7.99 -17.21 -9.15
N LYS A 116 -6.96 -16.59 -9.72
CA LYS A 116 -7.12 -15.49 -10.67
C LYS A 116 -7.92 -15.89 -11.91
N ALA A 117 -7.85 -17.16 -12.32
CA ALA A 117 -8.63 -17.69 -13.45
C ALA A 117 -10.15 -17.71 -13.17
N ASN A 118 -10.54 -17.72 -11.90
CA ASN A 118 -11.94 -17.79 -11.48
C ASN A 118 -12.53 -16.40 -11.17
N LEU A 119 -11.76 -15.33 -11.29
CA LEU A 119 -12.25 -13.98 -11.05
C LEU A 119 -13.10 -13.50 -12.24
N PRO A 120 -14.23 -12.83 -12.00
CA PRO A 120 -14.96 -12.16 -13.06
C PRO A 120 -14.04 -11.18 -13.81
N PRO A 121 -14.15 -11.06 -15.16
CA PRO A 121 -13.25 -10.22 -15.96
C PRO A 121 -13.13 -8.77 -15.47
N VAL A 122 -14.24 -8.20 -14.98
CA VAL A 122 -14.27 -6.85 -14.40
C VAL A 122 -13.40 -6.77 -13.15
N VAL A 123 -13.49 -7.76 -12.25
CA VAL A 123 -12.70 -7.81 -11.01
C VAL A 123 -11.21 -7.95 -11.32
N ALA A 124 -10.86 -8.85 -12.26
CA ALA A 124 -9.50 -9.03 -12.71
C ALA A 124 -8.92 -7.74 -13.32
N GLY A 125 -9.69 -7.03 -14.15
CA GLY A 125 -9.27 -5.76 -14.78
C GLY A 125 -9.04 -4.64 -13.76
N THR A 126 -9.95 -4.48 -12.79
CA THR A 126 -9.79 -3.49 -11.70
C THR A 126 -8.58 -3.82 -10.84
N LEU A 127 -8.36 -5.10 -10.50
CA LEU A 127 -7.19 -5.52 -9.75
C LEU A 127 -5.89 -5.19 -10.48
N ILE A 128 -5.79 -5.51 -11.78
CA ILE A 128 -4.60 -5.20 -12.59
C ILE A 128 -4.32 -3.69 -12.57
N THR A 129 -5.38 -2.88 -12.64
CA THR A 129 -5.27 -1.42 -12.56
C THR A 129 -4.73 -0.98 -11.20
N LEU A 130 -5.31 -1.47 -10.10
CA LEU A 130 -4.84 -1.17 -8.74
C LEU A 130 -3.38 -1.58 -8.52
N GLN A 131 -3.00 -2.78 -8.99
CA GLN A 131 -1.63 -3.28 -8.91
C GLN A 131 -0.67 -2.41 -9.71
N ARG A 132 -1.07 -1.94 -10.89
CA ARG A 132 -0.25 -1.04 -11.72
C ARG A 132 -0.07 0.32 -11.03
N VAL A 133 -1.14 0.90 -10.51
CA VAL A 133 -1.07 2.16 -9.75
C VAL A 133 -0.13 2.00 -8.57
N PHE A 134 -0.27 0.93 -7.80
CA PHE A 134 0.60 0.65 -6.65
C PHE A 134 2.07 0.45 -7.06
N ALA A 135 2.33 -0.30 -8.13
CA ALA A 135 3.66 -0.51 -8.67
C ALA A 135 4.31 0.79 -9.17
N GLN A 136 3.51 1.70 -9.75
CA GLN A 136 3.96 3.01 -10.18
C GLN A 136 4.27 3.92 -8.99
N SER A 137 3.39 3.95 -7.98
CA SER A 137 3.53 4.81 -6.80
C SER A 137 4.70 4.42 -5.90
N LEU A 138 4.97 3.12 -5.74
CA LEU A 138 6.02 2.62 -4.83
C LEU A 138 7.31 2.17 -5.55
N GLY A 139 7.38 2.30 -6.87
CA GLY A 139 8.55 1.93 -7.65
C GLY A 139 8.96 0.47 -7.47
N ALA A 140 10.19 0.23 -7.00
CA ALA A 140 10.73 -1.12 -6.83
C ALA A 140 9.93 -1.96 -5.81
N LEU A 141 9.52 -1.36 -4.69
CA LEU A 141 8.71 -2.02 -3.66
C LEU A 141 7.38 -2.51 -4.24
N GLY A 142 6.68 -1.65 -4.97
CA GLY A 142 5.38 -1.99 -5.55
C GLY A 142 5.48 -3.09 -6.62
N ARG A 143 6.59 -3.14 -7.39
CA ARG A 143 6.87 -4.24 -8.33
C ARG A 143 7.21 -5.56 -7.64
N GLY A 144 7.75 -5.50 -6.41
CA GLY A 144 8.04 -6.68 -5.59
C GLY A 144 6.84 -7.26 -4.84
N ALA A 145 5.68 -6.61 -4.91
CA ALA A 145 4.47 -7.04 -4.21
C ALA A 145 3.84 -8.27 -4.87
N ASN A 146 3.53 -9.27 -4.05
CA ASN A 146 2.76 -10.45 -4.42
C ASN A 146 1.32 -10.25 -3.93
N TRP A 147 0.35 -10.25 -4.85
CA TRP A 147 -1.04 -9.94 -4.54
C TRP A 147 -1.91 -11.18 -4.47
N PHE A 148 -2.71 -11.24 -3.41
CA PHE A 148 -3.66 -12.30 -3.11
C PHE A 148 -5.05 -11.71 -2.95
N ILE A 149 -6.06 -12.45 -3.41
CA ILE A 149 -7.46 -12.06 -3.29
C ILE A 149 -8.17 -13.15 -2.52
N PHE A 150 -9.00 -12.77 -1.57
CA PHE A 150 -9.84 -13.69 -0.82
C PHE A 150 -11.30 -13.24 -0.94
N ASP A 151 -12.23 -14.16 -0.77
CA ASP A 151 -13.64 -13.79 -0.55
C ASP A 151 -13.69 -12.84 0.67
N GLY A 152 -14.31 -11.67 0.51
CA GLY A 152 -14.38 -10.63 1.54
C GLY A 152 -15.67 -10.63 2.36
N LYS A 153 -16.69 -11.40 1.94
CA LYS A 153 -18.04 -11.32 2.53
C LYS A 153 -18.10 -11.67 4.01
N TRP A 154 -17.13 -12.43 4.51
CA TRP A 154 -17.06 -12.84 5.92
C TRP A 154 -16.35 -11.80 6.81
N ASN A 155 -15.66 -10.81 6.24
CA ASN A 155 -15.01 -9.76 7.00
C ASN A 155 -15.10 -8.39 6.31
N PRO A 156 -16.26 -7.72 6.42
CA PRO A 156 -16.42 -6.37 5.90
C PRO A 156 -15.47 -5.40 6.60
N SER A 157 -14.81 -4.52 5.84
CA SER A 157 -13.83 -3.56 6.38
C SER A 157 -14.41 -2.59 7.42
N CYS A 158 -15.70 -2.27 7.28
CA CYS A 158 -16.44 -1.38 8.19
C CYS A 158 -17.40 -2.10 9.14
N GLY A 159 -17.38 -3.44 9.17
CA GLY A 159 -18.09 -4.20 10.19
C GLY A 159 -17.20 -4.55 11.37
N LYS A 160 -17.77 -5.22 12.38
CA LYS A 160 -16.99 -5.80 13.47
C LYS A 160 -16.35 -7.11 13.00
N GLY A 161 -15.10 -7.34 13.40
CA GLY A 161 -14.40 -8.57 13.09
C GLY A 161 -12.90 -8.37 12.92
N GLY A 162 -12.36 -9.08 11.94
CA GLY A 162 -10.96 -9.04 11.58
C GLY A 162 -10.50 -10.31 10.91
N PHE A 163 -9.26 -10.28 10.46
CA PHE A 163 -8.54 -11.43 9.96
C PHE A 163 -7.09 -11.41 10.40
N VAL A 164 -6.51 -12.60 10.41
CA VAL A 164 -5.12 -12.86 10.74
C VAL A 164 -4.44 -13.39 9.49
N VAL A 165 -3.28 -12.85 9.18
CA VAL A 165 -2.41 -13.36 8.12
C VAL A 165 -1.31 -14.19 8.78
N PRO A 166 -1.42 -15.53 8.87
CA PRO A 166 -0.32 -16.36 9.33
C PRO A 166 0.79 -16.41 8.26
N TYR A 167 1.97 -15.91 8.59
CA TYR A 167 3.11 -15.90 7.67
C TYR A 167 4.45 -16.05 8.40
N LEU A 168 5.20 -17.09 8.02
CA LEU A 168 6.52 -17.42 8.57
C LEU A 168 6.57 -17.47 10.11
N GLY A 169 5.54 -18.11 10.70
CA GLY A 169 5.44 -18.31 12.15
C GLY A 169 4.91 -17.09 12.94
N VAL A 170 4.58 -15.99 12.25
CA VAL A 170 4.03 -14.78 12.85
C VAL A 170 2.60 -14.56 12.36
N ASN A 171 1.73 -14.12 13.25
CA ASN A 171 0.36 -13.71 12.93
C ASN A 171 0.34 -12.18 12.77
N TYR A 172 -0.16 -11.72 11.63
CA TYR A 172 -0.36 -10.29 11.36
C TYR A 172 -1.86 -10.00 11.38
N ASP A 173 -2.32 -9.31 12.41
CA ASP A 173 -3.75 -9.14 12.67
C ASP A 173 -4.26 -7.82 12.10
N TYR A 174 -5.40 -7.89 11.41
CA TYR A 174 -6.21 -6.76 10.98
C TYR A 174 -7.57 -6.87 11.66
N LEU A 175 -7.87 -5.96 12.57
CA LEU A 175 -9.16 -5.80 13.23
C LEU A 175 -10.06 -4.86 12.42
N THR A 176 -11.37 -5.07 12.51
CA THR A 176 -12.37 -4.20 11.90
C THR A 176 -13.36 -3.69 12.95
N PRO A 177 -13.92 -2.48 12.80
CA PRO A 177 -13.81 -1.60 11.63
C PRO A 177 -12.46 -0.90 11.53
N ILE A 178 -11.98 -0.70 10.30
CA ILE A 178 -10.81 0.14 10.08
C ILE A 178 -11.15 1.62 10.30
N PRO A 179 -10.17 2.48 10.62
CA PRO A 179 -10.43 3.91 10.73
C PRO A 179 -11.06 4.50 9.47
N GLY A 180 -11.98 5.46 9.62
CA GLY A 180 -12.64 6.13 8.49
C GLY A 180 -13.83 5.38 7.88
N CYS A 181 -14.12 4.19 8.41
CA CYS A 181 -15.49 3.80 8.66
C CYS A 181 -16.06 4.67 9.82
#